data_AF-B4PG83-F1
#
_entry.id   AF-B4PG83-F1
#
_cell.length_a   1.000
_cell.length_b   1.000
_cell.length_c   1.000
_cell.angle_alpha   90.00
_cell.angle_beta   90.00
_cell.angle_gamma   90.00
#
_symmetry.space_group_name_H-M   'P 1'
#
loop_
_entity.id
_entity.type
_entity.pdbx_description
1 polymer ?
#
loop_
_entity_poly.entity_id
_entity_poly.type
_entity_poly.pdbx_seq_one_letter_code
_entity_poly.pdbx_strand_id
1 'polypeptide(L)'
;MAPKFNNSADVLTLNIVDLRKIVPPAEIECLEQKKRNEEELKAEREDIHVKLNKTLQRLIRVDDQLEVDRISDQEYRYLESLRRRMSLRHQLLAERLVRVGSRLARAKFELSKLETAIYENLLNRGLI
;
A
#
# COMPACT_ATOMS: atom_id res chain seq x y z
N MET A 1 18.43 -15.06 -22.87
CA MET A 1 18.44 -13.71 -23.46
C MET A 1 19.42 -12.87 -22.65
N ALA A 2 20.31 -12.12 -23.30
CA ALA A 2 21.27 -11.27 -22.62
C ALA A 2 20.57 -10.03 -22.01
N PRO A 3 21.07 -9.48 -20.89
CA PRO A 3 20.54 -8.26 -20.31
C PRO A 3 20.67 -7.11 -21.32
N LYS A 4 19.57 -6.38 -21.54
CA LYS A 4 19.57 -5.17 -22.38
C LYS A 4 19.98 -3.98 -21.52
N PHE A 5 21.21 -3.50 -21.70
CA PHE A 5 21.66 -2.23 -21.17
C PHE A 5 21.15 -1.10 -22.08
N ASN A 6 20.25 -0.26 -21.57
CA ASN A 6 19.83 0.97 -22.26
C ASN A 6 20.70 2.12 -21.75
N ASN A 7 21.67 2.54 -22.57
CA ASN A 7 22.67 3.59 -22.28
C ASN A 7 22.10 5.03 -22.25
N SER A 8 20.89 5.25 -21.72
CA SER A 8 20.34 6.61 -21.59
C SER A 8 19.76 6.95 -20.21
N ALA A 9 19.92 6.05 -19.23
CA ALA A 9 19.79 6.33 -17.81
C ALA A 9 20.51 5.20 -17.05
N ASP A 10 21.21 5.47 -15.95
CA ASP A 10 21.87 4.50 -15.05
C ASP A 10 20.87 3.54 -14.36
N VAL A 11 20.00 2.89 -15.12
CA VAL A 11 18.92 2.03 -14.65
C VAL A 11 19.14 0.64 -15.20
N LEU A 12 19.76 -0.22 -14.40
CA LEU A 12 19.86 -1.64 -14.69
C LEU A 12 18.53 -2.33 -14.37
N THR A 13 17.89 -2.88 -15.39
CA THR A 13 16.67 -3.69 -15.20
C THR A 13 17.02 -5.16 -15.45
N LEU A 14 17.01 -5.96 -14.38
CA LEU A 14 17.24 -7.40 -14.43
C LEU A 14 15.96 -8.16 -14.08
N ASN A 15 15.69 -9.26 -14.78
CA ASN A 15 14.65 -10.17 -14.36
C ASN A 15 15.15 -11.05 -13.19
N ILE A 16 14.22 -11.58 -12.40
CA ILE A 16 14.57 -12.38 -11.22
C ILE A 16 15.29 -13.70 -11.59
N VAL A 17 15.02 -14.24 -12.77
CA VAL A 17 15.63 -15.50 -13.25
C VAL A 17 17.11 -15.33 -13.55
N ASP A 18 17.51 -14.19 -14.10
CA ASP A 18 18.87 -13.82 -14.41
C ASP A 18 19.59 -13.38 -13.13
N LEU A 19 18.91 -12.66 -12.23
CA LEU A 19 19.45 -12.30 -10.92
C LEU A 19 19.80 -13.55 -10.10
N ARG A 20 18.94 -14.59 -10.13
CA ARG A 20 19.18 -15.89 -9.46
C ARG A 20 20.43 -16.63 -9.94
N LYS A 21 20.97 -16.30 -11.12
CA LYS A 21 22.20 -16.94 -11.64
C LYS A 21 23.47 -16.35 -11.02
N ILE A 22 23.39 -15.11 -10.52
CA ILE A 22 24.56 -14.31 -10.11
C ILE A 22 24.51 -13.88 -8.63
N VAL A 23 23.33 -13.88 -8.02
CA VAL A 23 23.10 -13.54 -6.61
C VAL A 23 22.85 -14.81 -5.79
N PRO A 24 23.38 -14.90 -4.55
CA PRO A 24 23.13 -16.04 -3.67
C PRO A 24 21.63 -16.30 -3.42
N PRO A 25 21.19 -17.57 -3.32
CA PRO A 25 19.78 -17.92 -3.11
C PRO A 25 19.14 -17.23 -1.88
N ALA A 26 19.87 -17.13 -0.78
CA ALA A 26 19.38 -16.49 0.44
C ALA A 26 19.04 -14.99 0.26
N GLU A 27 19.82 -14.27 -0.55
CA GLU A 27 19.57 -12.86 -0.86
C GLU A 27 18.35 -12.71 -1.78
N ILE A 28 18.19 -13.62 -2.75
CA ILE A 28 17.00 -13.68 -3.61
C ILE A 28 15.74 -13.97 -2.78
N GLU A 29 15.77 -14.96 -1.89
CA GLU A 29 14.63 -15.30 -1.03
C GLU A 29 14.24 -14.12 -0.15
N CYS A 30 15.23 -13.41 0.41
CA CYS A 30 15.00 -12.19 1.19
C CYS A 30 14.35 -11.08 0.34
N LEU A 31 14.86 -10.86 -0.88
CA LEU A 31 14.32 -9.88 -1.83
C LEU A 31 12.87 -10.18 -2.20
N GLU A 32 12.58 -11.43 -2.56
CA GLU A 32 11.23 -11.89 -2.90
C GLU A 32 10.28 -11.77 -1.71
N GLN A 33 10.74 -12.12 -0.51
CA GLN A 33 9.92 -11.97 0.69
C GLN A 33 9.60 -10.50 0.98
N LYS A 34 10.59 -9.59 0.91
CA LYS A 34 10.35 -8.15 1.10
C LYS A 34 9.41 -7.59 0.04
N LYS A 35 9.54 -8.04 -1.22
CA LYS A 35 8.64 -7.65 -2.31
C LYS A 35 7.21 -8.12 -2.07
N ARG A 36 7.00 -9.38 -1.65
CA ARG A 36 5.67 -9.88 -1.27
C ARG A 36 5.06 -9.06 -0.15
N ASN A 37 5.82 -8.76 0.91
CA ASN A 37 5.34 -7.92 2.01
C ASN A 37 4.92 -6.51 1.53
N GLU A 38 5.65 -5.92 0.58
CA GLU A 38 5.34 -4.62 -0.02
C GLU A 38 4.03 -4.65 -0.84
N GLU A 39 3.84 -5.72 -1.62
CA GLU A 39 2.63 -5.96 -2.41
C GLU A 39 1.40 -6.20 -1.52
N GLU A 40 1.55 -6.97 -0.43
CA GLU A 40 0.49 -7.19 0.57
C GLU A 40 0.07 -5.87 1.23
N LEU A 41 1.03 -5.02 1.62
CA LEU A 41 0.75 -3.71 2.20
C LEU A 41 0.07 -2.75 1.21
N LYS A 42 0.43 -2.81 -0.08
CA LYS A 42 -0.29 -2.09 -1.15
C LYS A 42 -1.74 -2.55 -1.26
N ALA A 43 -1.97 -3.86 -1.29
CA ALA A 43 -3.31 -4.42 -1.37
C ALA A 43 -4.15 -4.07 -0.14
N GLU A 44 -3.58 -4.14 1.06
CA GLU A 44 -4.24 -3.72 2.30
C GLU A 44 -4.61 -2.23 2.25
N ARG A 45 -3.69 -1.38 1.80
CA ARG A 45 -3.94 0.06 1.65
C ARG A 45 -5.11 0.34 0.72
N GLU A 46 -5.17 -0.34 -0.42
CA GLU A 46 -6.25 -0.18 -1.41
C GLU A 46 -7.61 -0.62 -0.85
N ASP A 47 -7.67 -1.78 -0.18
CA ASP A 47 -8.89 -2.25 0.48
C ASP A 47 -9.40 -1.25 1.54
N ILE A 48 -8.49 -0.64 2.32
CA ILE A 48 -8.85 0.40 3.29
C ILE A 48 -9.38 1.65 2.57
N HIS A 49 -8.75 2.11 1.48
CA HIS A 49 -9.23 3.24 0.69
C HIS A 49 -10.65 3.00 0.16
N VAL A 50 -10.92 1.82 -0.39
CA VAL A 50 -12.26 1.44 -0.86
C VAL A 50 -13.27 1.49 0.29
N LYS A 51 -12.92 0.96 1.47
CA LYS A 51 -13.78 0.98 2.65
C LYS A 51 -14.03 2.40 3.18
N LEU A 52 -13.02 3.27 3.16
CA LEU A 52 -13.16 4.68 3.53
C LEU A 52 -14.17 5.39 2.63
N ASN A 53 -13.97 5.31 1.31
CA ASN A 53 -14.85 5.96 0.34
C ASN A 53 -16.30 5.46 0.46
N LYS A 54 -16.50 4.14 0.60
CA LYS A 54 -17.84 3.58 0.83
C LYS A 54 -18.48 4.07 2.12
N THR A 55 -17.70 4.24 3.19
CA THR A 55 -18.21 4.72 4.48
C THR A 55 -18.57 6.21 4.39
N LEU A 56 -17.73 7.01 3.74
CA LEU A 56 -17.97 8.44 3.52
C LEU A 56 -19.22 8.68 2.66
N GLN A 57 -19.37 7.96 1.55
CA GLN A 57 -20.57 8.07 0.70
C GLN A 57 -21.86 7.75 1.45
N ARG A 58 -21.82 6.78 2.37
CA ARG A 58 -22.97 6.46 3.22
C ARG A 58 -23.21 7.51 4.30
N LEU A 59 -22.16 8.11 4.85
CA LEU A 59 -22.29 9.23 5.79
C LEU A 59 -23.00 10.41 5.13
N ILE A 60 -22.55 10.81 3.93
CA ILE A 60 -23.18 11.89 3.16
C ILE A 60 -24.68 11.61 2.97
N ARG A 61 -25.06 10.38 2.58
CA ARG A 61 -26.48 10.02 2.44
C ARG A 61 -27.27 10.11 3.76
N VAL A 62 -26.64 9.82 4.90
CA VAL A 62 -27.29 9.94 6.21
C VAL A 62 -27.42 11.41 6.60
N ASP A 63 -26.42 12.24 6.32
CA ASP A 63 -26.49 13.69 6.50
C ASP A 63 -27.61 14.29 5.63
N ASP A 64 -27.70 13.92 4.35
CA ASP A 64 -28.79 14.35 3.45
C ASP A 64 -30.19 13.98 4.00
N GLN A 65 -30.32 12.79 4.63
CA GLN A 65 -31.58 12.34 5.23
C GLN A 65 -31.94 13.11 6.51
N LEU A 66 -30.94 13.56 7.27
CA LEU A 66 -31.14 14.37 8.48
C LEU A 66 -31.59 15.80 8.15
N GLU A 67 -31.25 16.31 6.97
CA GLU A 67 -31.64 17.64 6.50
C GLU A 67 -33.08 17.72 5.95
N VAL A 68 -33.80 16.59 5.88
CA VAL A 68 -35.18 16.56 5.40
C VAL A 68 -36.12 17.26 6.41
N ASP A 69 -36.83 18.29 5.95
CA ASP A 69 -37.73 19.16 6.74
C ASP A 69 -38.78 18.44 7.61
N ARG A 70 -39.12 17.19 7.30
CA ARG A 70 -40.14 16.40 8.00
C ARG A 70 -39.60 15.05 8.43
N ILE A 71 -38.62 15.05 9.32
CA ILE A 71 -38.15 13.86 10.03
C ILE A 71 -38.80 13.75 11.41
N SER A 72 -39.24 12.55 11.80
CA SER A 72 -39.73 12.35 13.17
C SER A 72 -38.57 12.31 14.17
N ASP A 73 -38.85 12.64 15.44
CA ASP A 73 -37.84 12.58 16.51
C ASP A 73 -37.19 11.19 16.64
N GLN A 74 -37.96 10.13 16.40
CA GLN A 74 -37.47 8.76 16.47
C GLN A 74 -36.51 8.44 15.32
N GLU A 75 -36.87 8.82 14.09
CA GLU A 75 -36.02 8.67 12.91
C GLU A 75 -34.75 9.50 13.03
N TYR A 76 -34.87 10.74 13.53
CA TYR A 76 -33.72 11.60 13.78
C TYR A 76 -32.74 10.95 14.76
N ARG A 77 -33.22 10.46 15.92
CA ARG A 77 -32.37 9.76 16.90
C ARG A 77 -31.69 8.53 16.31
N TYR A 78 -32.42 7.77 15.48
CA TYR A 78 -31.86 6.62 14.79
C TYR A 78 -30.75 7.02 13.81
N LEU A 79 -31.01 7.98 12.93
CA LEU A 79 -30.04 8.45 11.93
C LEU A 79 -28.82 9.10 12.58
N GLU A 80 -29.00 9.90 13.63
CA GLU A 80 -27.90 10.51 14.38
C GLU A 80 -27.03 9.42 15.07
N SER A 81 -27.65 8.37 15.62
CA SER A 81 -26.90 7.24 16.19
C SER A 81 -26.12 6.46 15.11
N LEU A 82 -26.70 6.33 13.91
CA LEU A 82 -26.06 5.70 12.76
C LEU A 82 -24.89 6.55 12.29
N ARG A 83 -25.09 7.85 12.11
CA ARG A 83 -24.07 8.84 11.75
C ARG A 83 -22.86 8.74 12.69
N ARG A 84 -23.07 8.82 14.00
CA ARG A 84 -21.97 8.70 14.99
C ARG A 84 -21.16 7.42 14.85
N ARG A 85 -21.83 6.27 14.74
CA ARG A 85 -21.15 4.97 14.55
C ARG A 85 -20.36 4.93 13.24
N MET A 86 -20.91 5.49 12.18
CA MET A 86 -20.25 5.55 10.88
C MET A 86 -19.07 6.52 10.86
N SER A 87 -19.18 7.68 11.50
CA SER A 87 -18.08 8.64 11.68
C SER A 87 -16.93 8.01 12.46
N LEU A 88 -17.22 7.31 13.56
CA LEU A 88 -16.20 6.58 14.32
C LEU A 88 -15.51 5.52 13.45
N ARG A 89 -16.29 4.73 12.69
CA ARG A 89 -15.75 3.74 11.77
C ARG A 89 -14.86 4.37 10.70
N HIS A 90 -15.26 5.52 10.16
CA HIS A 90 -14.48 6.26 9.17
C HIS A 90 -13.15 6.75 9.75
N GLN A 91 -13.16 7.31 10.98
CA GLN A 91 -11.96 7.72 11.70
C GLN A 91 -10.99 6.55 11.93
N LEU A 92 -11.50 5.41 12.43
CA LEU A 92 -10.69 4.21 12.65
C LEU A 92 -10.07 3.67 11.36
N LEU A 93 -10.81 3.71 10.24
CA LEU A 93 -10.27 3.33 8.94
C LEU A 93 -9.18 4.30 8.47
N ALA A 94 -9.33 5.62 8.71
CA ALA A 94 -8.35 6.62 8.34
C ALA A 94 -7.05 6.44 9.15
N GLU A 95 -7.15 6.18 10.46
CA GLU A 95 -5.99 5.85 11.30
C GLU A 95 -5.29 4.58 10.83
N ARG A 96 -6.04 3.55 10.46
CA ARG A 96 -5.47 2.32 9.90
C ARG A 96 -4.75 2.59 8.58
N LEU A 97 -5.34 3.42 7.71
CA LEU A 97 -4.73 3.82 6.45
C LEU A 97 -3.36 4.49 6.67
N VAL A 98 -3.28 5.42 7.63
CA VAL A 98 -2.02 6.08 8.00
C VAL A 98 -0.98 5.06 8.49
N ARG A 99 -1.37 4.15 9.39
CA ARG A 99 -0.49 3.09 9.90
C ARG A 99 0.03 2.17 8.79
N VAL A 100 -0.82 1.72 7.89
CA VAL A 100 -0.44 0.90 6.74
C VAL A 100 0.45 1.69 5.79
N GLY A 101 0.15 2.97 5.54
CA GLY A 101 0.99 3.86 4.75
C GLY A 101 2.41 4.01 5.31
N SER A 102 2.56 4.18 6.62
CA SER A 102 3.88 4.22 7.28
C SER A 102 4.63 2.89 7.18
N ARG A 103 3.95 1.75 7.34
CA ARG A 103 4.55 0.42 7.16
C ARG A 103 5.01 0.20 5.72
N LEU A 104 4.20 0.61 4.74
CA LEU A 104 4.53 0.52 3.32
C LEU A 104 5.74 1.39 2.97
N ALA A 105 5.82 2.61 3.51
CA ALA A 105 6.98 3.49 3.30
C ALA A 105 8.28 2.85 3.82
N ARG A 106 8.24 2.24 5.01
CA ARG A 106 9.40 1.51 5.58
C ARG A 106 9.76 0.28 4.74
N ALA A 107 8.77 -0.52 4.34
CA ALA A 107 8.99 -1.69 3.50
C ALA A 107 9.64 -1.33 2.16
N LYS A 108 9.19 -0.25 1.51
CA LYS A 108 9.79 0.28 0.29
C LYS A 108 11.22 0.76 0.49
N PHE A 109 11.49 1.48 1.59
CA PHE A 109 12.83 1.94 1.91
C PHE A 109 13.80 0.77 2.12
N GLU A 110 13.38 -0.24 2.88
CA GLU A 110 14.18 -1.45 3.11
C GLU A 110 14.41 -2.25 1.83
N LEU A 111 13.38 -2.36 0.97
CA LEU A 111 13.49 -3.03 -0.32
C LEU A 111 14.50 -2.30 -1.22
N SER A 112 14.37 -0.97 -1.33
CA SER A 112 15.31 -0.15 -2.10
C SER A 112 16.74 -0.28 -1.58
N LYS A 113 16.95 -0.26 -0.26
CA LYS A 113 18.28 -0.46 0.33
C LYS A 113 18.87 -1.83 -0.03
N LEU A 114 18.05 -2.88 -0.02
CA LEU A 114 18.48 -4.23 -0.41
C LEU A 114 18.82 -4.29 -1.90
N GLU A 115 17.98 -3.71 -2.76
CA GLU A 115 18.22 -3.64 -4.21
C GLU A 115 19.52 -2.89 -4.53
N THR A 116 19.79 -1.76 -3.86
CA THR A 116 21.05 -1.02 -3.99
C THR A 116 22.24 -1.85 -3.53
N ALA A 117 22.15 -2.53 -2.38
CA ALA A 117 23.23 -3.37 -1.89
C ALA A 117 23.56 -4.53 -2.84
N ILE A 118 22.55 -5.16 -3.44
CA ILE A 118 22.73 -6.19 -4.47
C ILE A 118 23.41 -5.59 -5.70
N TYR A 119 22.94 -4.44 -6.18
CA TYR A 119 23.51 -3.75 -7.32
C TYR A 119 24.99 -3.39 -7.12
N GLU A 120 25.33 -2.76 -5.99
CA GLU A 120 26.71 -2.41 -5.65
C GLU A 120 27.61 -3.65 -5.55
N ASN A 121 27.09 -4.75 -4.99
CA ASN A 121 27.81 -6.01 -4.90
C ASN A 121 28.12 -6.58 -6.29
N LEU A 122 27.14 -6.58 -7.19
CA LEU A 122 27.32 -7.05 -8.56
C LEU A 122 28.32 -6.18 -9.35
N LEU A 123 28.26 -4.85 -9.18
CA LEU A 123 29.25 -3.92 -9.75
C LEU A 123 30.66 -4.21 -9.23
N ASN A 124 30.82 -4.37 -7.91
CA ASN A 124 32.12 -4.64 -7.29
C ASN A 124 32.72 -5.99 -7.73
N ARG A 125 31.87 -6.95 -8.13
CA ARG A 125 32.29 -8.24 -8.69
C ARG A 125 32.54 -8.19 -10.21
N GLY A 126 32.27 -7.06 -10.88
CA GLY A 126 32.37 -6.92 -12.33
C GLY A 126 31.39 -7.80 -13.10
N LEU A 127 30.25 -8.15 -12.49
CA LEU A 127 29.22 -8.99 -13.10
C LEU A 127 28.23 -8.19 -13.95
N ILE A 128 28.21 -6.87 -13.77
CA ILE A 128 27.39 -5.88 -14.49
C ILE A 128 28.19 -4.60 -14.70
#